data_AF-A0A6C2UKT9-F1
#
_entry.id   AF-A0A6C2UKT9-F1
#
_cell.length_a   1.000
_cell.length_b   1.000
_cell.length_c   1.000
_cell.angle_alpha   90.00
_cell.angle_beta   90.00
_cell.angle_gamma   90.00
#
_symmetry.space_group_name_H-M   'P 1'
#
loop_
_entity.id
_entity.type
_entity.pdbx_description
1 polymer ?
#
loop_
_entity_poly.entity_id
_entity_poly.type
_entity_poly.pdbx_seq_one_letter_code
_entity_poly.pdbx_strand_id
1 'polypeptide(L)'
;MLSILISLAFSIALVVTCAVTDVRTGTTVFFGIFGFIAAQFLVGFLVRKKTTAVQNELQALLTQGQQRLQRKVQQFQSKPGGNIKLMQRQIEAGQMEIVKGALDFTDRFEPFRKWNLLMGRQIATMRLQFLYQLKEFKQVDEIFAAGGLFRGPMLMDPMPVSMKMARQYKKGDVAGVEKTFKRYVKWFRGDRGTLLYGLMSWVLVKEGEPEKARQLLLKAKDATGNETFSYNWERLSNNKEKSFSNAGLGDEWYGLHLEKPPAPKQQRMRGNAQNARRF
;
A
#
# COMPACT_ATOMS: atom_id res chain seq x y z
N MET A 1 12.92 7.82 19.20
CA MET A 1 14.24 7.90 19.86
C MET A 1 14.15 8.64 21.19
N LEU A 2 13.50 9.81 21.24
CA LEU A 2 13.34 10.56 22.49
C LEU A 2 12.62 9.77 23.59
N SER A 3 11.62 8.94 23.27
CA SER A 3 10.96 8.09 24.27
C SER A 3 11.94 7.12 24.93
N ILE A 4 12.82 6.49 24.15
CA ILE A 4 13.88 5.59 24.63
C ILE A 4 14.83 6.32 25.57
N LEU A 5 15.30 7.50 25.16
CA LEU A 5 16.21 8.31 25.95
C LEU A 5 15.58 8.79 27.27
N ILE A 6 14.33 9.25 27.25
CA ILE A 6 13.62 9.71 28.44
C ILE A 6 13.42 8.57 29.44
N SER A 7 13.00 7.39 28.99
CA SER A 7 12.79 6.27 29.91
C SER A 7 14.10 5.69 30.42
N LEU A 8 15.18 5.75 29.63
CA LEU A 8 16.51 5.36 30.09
C LEU A 8 17.01 6.33 31.18
N ALA A 9 16.87 7.64 30.97
CA ALA A 9 17.22 8.64 31.98
C ALA A 9 16.42 8.46 33.27
N PHE A 10 15.12 8.18 33.16
CA PHE A 10 14.25 7.90 34.32
C PHE A 10 14.67 6.63 35.07
N SER A 11 14.99 5.56 34.34
CA SER A 11 15.49 4.31 34.92
C SER A 11 16.83 4.50 35.65
N ILE A 12 17.78 5.23 35.04
CA ILE A 12 19.07 5.56 35.66
C ILE A 12 18.85 6.37 36.94
N ALA A 13 17.98 7.38 36.91
CA ALA A 13 17.69 8.19 38.10
C ALA A 13 17.13 7.33 39.26
N LEU A 14 16.24 6.37 38.95
CA LEU A 14 15.72 5.44 39.95
C LEU A 14 16.79 4.52 40.52
N VAL A 15 17.66 3.95 39.66
CA VAL A 15 18.77 3.08 40.10
C VAL A 15 19.75 3.86 40.99
N VAL A 16 20.11 5.08 40.61
CA VAL A 16 21.00 5.95 41.39
C VAL A 16 20.36 6.29 42.74
N THR A 17 19.08 6.64 42.77
CA THR A 17 18.37 6.96 44.02
C THR A 17 18.33 5.75 44.95
N CYS A 18 17.96 4.58 44.44
CA CYS A 18 17.93 3.34 45.22
C CYS A 18 19.31 2.96 45.76
N ALA A 19 20.37 3.15 44.97
CA ALA A 19 21.75 2.89 45.38
C ALA A 19 22.23 3.84 46.47
N VAL A 20 21.90 5.13 46.40
CA VAL A 20 22.24 6.13 47.43
C VAL A 20 21.47 5.89 48.73
N THR A 21 20.28 5.27 48.67
CA THR A 21 19.47 4.92 49.85
C THR A 21 19.75 3.52 50.42
N ASP A 22 20.84 2.86 50.01
CA ASP A 22 21.23 1.51 50.46
C ASP A 22 20.13 0.43 50.30
N VAL A 23 19.31 0.56 49.25
CA VAL A 23 18.28 -0.43 48.92
C VAL A 23 18.95 -1.69 48.38
N ARG A 24 18.45 -2.87 48.80
CA ARG A 24 18.95 -4.18 48.36
C ARG A 24 19.07 -4.26 46.84
N THR A 25 20.16 -4.85 46.35
CA THR A 25 20.50 -4.94 44.92
C THR A 25 19.36 -5.48 44.06
N GLY A 26 18.66 -6.53 44.51
CA GLY A 26 17.52 -7.09 43.77
C GLY A 26 16.34 -6.11 43.61
N THR A 27 16.07 -5.31 44.63
CA THR A 27 15.02 -4.28 44.62
C THR A 27 15.42 -3.09 43.73
N THR A 28 16.70 -2.70 43.75
CA THR A 28 17.25 -1.66 42.88
C THR A 28 17.15 -2.04 41.39
N VAL A 29 17.51 -3.28 41.04
CA VAL A 29 17.36 -3.79 39.67
C VAL A 29 15.89 -3.83 39.24
N PHE A 30 15.00 -4.30 40.12
CA PHE A 30 13.56 -4.32 39.86
C PHE A 30 13.00 -2.93 39.56
N PHE A 31 13.29 -1.93 40.40
CA PHE A 31 12.81 -0.55 40.18
C PHE A 31 13.43 0.09 38.93
N GLY A 32 14.68 -0.22 38.58
CA GLY A 32 15.29 0.22 37.33
C GLY A 32 14.53 -0.29 36.10
N ILE A 33 14.27 -1.60 36.03
CA ILE A 33 13.52 -2.21 34.92
C ILE A 33 12.07 -1.72 34.88
N PHE A 34 11.39 -1.73 36.03
CA PHE A 34 10.01 -1.28 36.13
C PHE A 34 9.86 0.20 35.76
N GLY A 35 10.76 1.04 36.25
CA GLY A 35 10.80 2.47 35.94
C GLY A 35 10.98 2.72 34.44
N PHE A 36 11.87 1.97 33.78
CA PHE A 36 12.03 2.04 32.33
C PHE A 36 10.72 1.71 31.60
N ILE A 37 10.08 0.58 31.95
CA ILE A 37 8.85 0.12 31.32
C ILE A 37 7.70 1.10 31.56
N ALA A 38 7.52 1.58 32.79
CA ALA A 38 6.49 2.54 33.16
C ALA A 38 6.66 3.87 32.40
N ALA A 39 7.88 4.41 32.35
CA ALA A 39 8.17 5.61 31.59
C ALA A 39 7.95 5.40 30.08
N GLN A 40 8.33 4.24 29.53
CA GLN A 40 8.07 3.94 28.11
C GLN A 40 6.58 3.91 27.81
N PHE A 41 5.81 3.28 28.69
CA PHE A 41 4.37 3.18 28.52
C PHE A 41 3.71 4.55 28.57
N LEU A 42 4.08 5.41 29.53
CA LEU A 42 3.52 6.75 29.67
C LEU A 42 3.85 7.65 28.47
N VAL A 43 5.13 7.74 28.09
CA VAL A 43 5.54 8.53 26.92
C VAL A 43 4.95 7.96 25.64
N GLY A 44 4.96 6.63 25.49
CA GLY A 44 4.38 5.92 24.35
C GLY A 44 2.88 6.16 24.21
N PHE A 45 2.13 6.14 25.32
CA PHE A 45 0.70 6.42 25.34
C PHE A 45 0.39 7.85 24.87
N LEU A 46 1.14 8.85 25.36
CA LEU A 46 0.95 10.25 24.94
C LEU A 46 1.26 10.46 23.45
N VAL A 47 2.38 9.90 22.97
CA VAL A 47 2.77 9.97 21.56
C VAL A 47 1.73 9.25 20.69
N ARG A 48 1.26 8.08 21.11
CA ARG A 48 0.23 7.32 20.40
C ARG A 48 -1.06 8.11 20.30
N LYS A 49 -1.55 8.69 21.41
CA LYS A 49 -2.78 9.51 21.40
C LYS A 49 -2.68 10.66 20.39
N LYS A 50 -1.57 11.40 20.40
CA LYS A 50 -1.36 12.50 19.44
C LYS A 50 -1.22 12.01 18.00
N THR A 51 -0.48 10.92 17.77
CA THR A 51 -0.31 10.34 16.44
C THR A 51 -1.64 9.85 15.88
N THR A 52 -2.45 9.16 16.70
CA THR A 52 -3.78 8.66 16.32
C THR A 52 -4.73 9.81 15.99
N ALA A 53 -4.66 10.94 16.69
CA ALA A 53 -5.43 12.13 16.32
C ALA A 53 -5.10 12.61 14.89
N VAL A 54 -3.80 12.73 14.56
CA VAL A 54 -3.37 13.12 13.21
C VAL A 54 -3.74 12.06 12.15
N GLN A 55 -3.69 10.77 12.50
CA GLN A 55 -4.17 9.69 11.62
C GLN A 55 -5.67 9.79 11.35
N ASN A 56 -6.48 10.07 12.36
CA ASN A 56 -7.93 10.23 12.22
C ASN A 56 -8.27 11.45 11.35
N GLU A 57 -7.50 12.53 11.46
CA GLU A 57 -7.66 13.70 10.59
C GLU A 57 -7.32 13.37 9.12
N LEU A 58 -6.23 12.63 8.86
CA LEU A 58 -5.92 12.15 7.51
C LEU A 58 -7.03 11.23 6.97
N GLN A 59 -7.53 10.31 7.79
CA GLN A 59 -8.61 9.42 7.41
C GLN A 59 -9.89 10.20 7.11
N ALA A 60 -10.22 11.22 7.92
CA ALA A 60 -11.36 12.09 7.68
C ALA A 60 -11.21 12.86 6.35
N LEU A 61 -10.03 13.38 6.04
CA LEU A 61 -9.74 14.04 4.76
C LEU A 61 -10.00 13.09 3.58
N LEU A 62 -9.46 11.86 3.65
CA LEU A 62 -9.65 10.84 2.61
C LEU A 62 -11.13 10.43 2.47
N THR A 63 -11.81 10.16 3.58
CA THR A 63 -13.23 9.76 3.58
C THR A 63 -14.13 10.89 3.07
N GLN A 64 -13.90 12.14 3.47
CA GLN A 64 -14.65 13.28 2.94
C GLN A 64 -14.43 13.46 1.44
N GLY A 65 -13.17 13.31 0.99
CA GLY A 65 -12.83 13.29 -0.44
C GLY A 65 -13.58 12.20 -1.20
N GLN A 66 -13.54 10.97 -0.71
CA GLN A 66 -14.24 9.82 -1.30
C GLN A 66 -15.76 10.02 -1.33
N GLN A 67 -16.37 10.54 -0.26
CA GLN A 67 -17.81 10.85 -0.23
C GLN A 67 -18.19 11.90 -1.27
N ARG A 68 -17.38 12.97 -1.43
CA ARG A 68 -17.60 13.98 -2.47
C ARG A 68 -17.53 13.35 -3.87
N LEU A 69 -16.55 12.47 -4.10
CA LEU A 69 -16.41 11.75 -5.35
C LEU A 69 -17.60 10.83 -5.62
N GLN A 70 -18.05 10.07 -4.60
CA GLN A 70 -19.19 9.16 -4.71
C GLN A 70 -20.49 9.91 -5.00
N ARG A 71 -20.72 11.07 -4.38
CA ARG A 71 -21.86 11.94 -4.70
C ARG A 71 -21.82 12.42 -6.15
N LYS A 72 -20.64 12.83 -6.66
CA LYS A 72 -20.46 13.19 -8.08
C LYS A 72 -20.79 12.00 -8.98
N VAL A 73 -20.30 10.80 -8.67
CA VAL A 73 -20.61 9.58 -9.43
C VAL A 73 -22.12 9.31 -9.46
N GLN A 74 -22.81 9.39 -8.33
CA GLN A 74 -24.26 9.20 -8.24
C GLN A 74 -25.03 10.25 -9.06
N GLN A 75 -24.62 11.52 -9.01
CA GLN A 75 -25.22 12.59 -9.81
C GLN A 75 -25.03 12.38 -11.32
N PHE A 76 -23.93 11.74 -11.73
CA PHE A 76 -23.71 11.38 -13.14
C PHE A 76 -24.53 10.17 -13.57
N GLN A 77 -24.70 9.19 -12.70
CA GLN A 77 -25.54 8.02 -12.97
C GLN A 77 -27.04 8.41 -13.11
N SER A 78 -27.49 9.43 -12.38
CA SER A 78 -28.88 9.90 -12.46
C SER A 78 -29.19 10.79 -13.66
N LYS A 79 -28.19 11.19 -14.46
CA LYS A 79 -28.35 12.02 -15.68
C LYS A 79 -28.05 11.20 -16.95
N PRO A 80 -29.04 10.45 -17.49
CA PRO A 80 -28.84 9.69 -18.72
C PRO A 80 -28.64 10.64 -19.91
N GLY A 81 -27.43 10.65 -20.48
CA GLY A 81 -27.09 11.43 -21.68
C GLY A 81 -25.77 12.22 -21.64
N GLY A 82 -25.07 12.26 -20.49
CA GLY A 82 -23.81 13.01 -20.38
C GLY A 82 -22.59 12.31 -21.00
N ASN A 83 -21.57 13.10 -21.36
CA ASN A 83 -20.33 12.61 -21.96
C ASN A 83 -19.49 11.82 -20.93
N ILE A 84 -19.52 10.48 -21.04
CA ILE A 84 -18.82 9.54 -20.14
C ILE A 84 -17.32 9.84 -20.02
N LYS A 85 -16.65 10.24 -21.11
CA LYS A 85 -15.22 10.56 -21.07
C LYS A 85 -14.94 11.80 -20.22
N LEU A 86 -15.81 12.81 -20.28
CA LEU A 86 -15.70 13.98 -19.43
C LEU A 86 -16.00 13.64 -17.97
N MET A 87 -16.98 12.77 -17.70
CA MET A 87 -17.26 12.27 -16.35
C MET A 87 -16.06 11.52 -15.76
N GLN A 88 -15.46 10.61 -16.52
CA GLN A 88 -14.25 9.89 -16.10
C GLN A 88 -13.10 10.84 -15.78
N ARG A 89 -12.82 11.82 -16.65
CA ARG A 89 -11.79 12.83 -16.39
C ARG A 89 -12.05 13.64 -15.13
N GLN A 90 -13.30 14.02 -14.86
CA GLN A 90 -13.66 14.75 -13.65
C GLN A 90 -13.51 13.90 -12.38
N ILE A 91 -13.81 12.60 -12.46
CA ILE A 91 -13.59 11.65 -11.36
C ILE A 91 -12.09 11.48 -11.10
N GLU A 92 -11.30 11.25 -12.16
CA GLU A 92 -9.84 11.12 -12.07
C GLU A 92 -9.20 12.39 -11.49
N ALA A 93 -9.62 13.58 -11.96
CA ALA A 93 -9.13 14.85 -11.43
C ALA A 93 -9.46 15.02 -9.94
N GLY A 94 -10.68 14.65 -9.53
CA GLY A 94 -11.07 14.66 -8.12
C GLY A 94 -10.27 13.68 -7.27
N GLN A 95 -9.98 12.48 -7.77
CA GLN A 95 -9.09 11.53 -7.10
C GLN A 95 -7.68 12.10 -6.94
N MET A 96 -7.12 12.71 -7.99
CA MET A 96 -5.80 13.33 -7.92
C MET A 96 -5.74 14.47 -6.90
N GLU A 97 -6.79 15.28 -6.79
CA GLU A 97 -6.88 16.37 -5.80
C GLU A 97 -6.86 15.81 -4.37
N ILE A 98 -7.63 14.74 -4.10
CA ILE A 98 -7.66 14.07 -2.80
C ILE A 98 -6.28 13.51 -2.44
N VAL A 99 -5.63 12.83 -3.39
CA VAL A 99 -4.31 12.23 -3.18
C VAL A 99 -3.24 13.30 -2.96
N LYS A 100 -3.29 14.43 -3.69
CA LYS A 100 -2.40 15.57 -3.46
C LYS A 100 -2.59 16.15 -2.05
N GLY A 101 -3.83 16.40 -1.64
CA GLY A 101 -4.10 16.88 -0.28
C GLY A 101 -3.62 15.91 0.81
N ALA A 102 -3.76 14.59 0.57
CA ALA A 102 -3.25 13.58 1.47
C ALA A 102 -1.71 13.50 1.51
N LEU A 103 -1.05 13.73 0.36
CA LEU A 103 0.40 13.83 0.25
C LEU A 103 0.93 15.00 1.06
N ASP A 104 0.36 16.19 0.89
CA ASP A 104 0.75 17.40 1.63
C ASP A 104 0.50 17.21 3.15
N PHE A 105 -0.60 16.52 3.50
CA PHE A 105 -0.91 16.20 4.89
C PHE A 105 0.17 15.33 5.56
N THR A 106 0.97 14.57 4.80
CA THR A 106 2.02 13.71 5.37
C THR A 106 3.06 14.50 6.18
N ASP A 107 3.24 15.79 5.90
CA ASP A 107 4.18 16.66 6.62
C ASP A 107 3.81 16.83 8.10
N ARG A 108 2.52 16.72 8.44
CA ARG A 108 2.05 16.78 9.83
C ARG A 108 2.55 15.61 10.69
N PHE A 109 3.04 14.55 10.06
CA PHE A 109 3.64 13.42 10.77
C PHE A 109 5.14 13.63 11.09
N GLU A 110 5.82 14.57 10.41
CA GLU A 110 7.26 14.82 10.57
C GLU A 110 7.69 15.08 12.04
N PRO A 111 6.94 15.87 12.86
CA PRO A 111 7.28 16.10 14.26
C PRO A 111 7.31 14.82 15.11
N PHE A 112 6.66 13.73 14.67
CA PHE A 112 6.63 12.46 15.40
C PHE A 112 7.86 11.57 15.13
N ARG A 113 8.69 11.90 14.13
CA ARG A 113 9.91 11.12 13.80
C ARG A 113 10.90 11.02 14.96
N LYS A 114 11.04 12.08 15.75
CA LYS A 114 11.92 12.09 16.92
C LYS A 114 11.42 11.13 18.02
N TRP A 115 10.11 10.91 18.09
CA TRP A 115 9.48 10.06 19.11
C TRP A 115 9.51 8.59 18.72
N ASN A 116 9.14 8.25 17.48
CA ASN A 116 9.08 6.86 17.01
C ASN A 116 10.08 6.60 15.86
N LEU A 117 10.96 5.61 16.07
CA LEU A 117 12.01 5.20 15.13
C LEU A 117 11.45 4.77 13.76
N LEU A 118 10.27 4.16 13.76
CA LEU A 118 9.60 3.67 12.56
C LEU A 118 8.75 4.74 11.86
N MET A 119 8.50 5.88 12.50
CA MET A 119 7.64 6.92 11.94
C MET A 119 8.19 7.48 10.62
N GLY A 120 9.50 7.66 10.52
CA GLY A 120 10.12 8.11 9.26
C GLY A 120 9.84 7.15 8.10
N ARG A 121 9.83 5.85 8.38
CA ARG A 121 9.50 4.82 7.38
C ARG A 121 8.00 4.78 7.07
N GLN A 122 7.13 5.02 8.05
CA GLN A 122 5.68 5.12 7.84
C GLN A 122 5.36 6.31 6.91
N ILE A 123 5.96 7.46 7.17
CA ILE A 123 5.84 8.66 6.31
C ILE A 123 6.34 8.34 4.90
N ALA A 124 7.52 7.73 4.76
CA ALA A 124 8.04 7.31 3.47
C ALA A 124 7.10 6.35 2.73
N THR A 125 6.47 5.38 3.43
CA THR A 125 5.47 4.48 2.82
C THR A 125 4.23 5.23 2.35
N MET A 126 3.69 6.15 3.15
CA MET A 126 2.51 6.93 2.75
C MET A 126 2.81 7.79 1.53
N ARG A 127 3.92 8.55 1.58
CA ARG A 127 4.38 9.37 0.44
C ARG A 127 4.59 8.52 -0.80
N LEU A 128 5.24 7.37 -0.66
CA LEU A 128 5.44 6.41 -1.75
C LEU A 128 4.11 6.04 -2.41
N GLN A 129 3.11 5.63 -1.63
CA GLN A 129 1.83 5.19 -2.17
C GLN A 129 1.08 6.35 -2.85
N PHE A 130 1.04 7.54 -2.24
CA PHE A 130 0.38 8.70 -2.84
C PHE A 130 1.08 9.19 -4.10
N LEU A 131 2.41 9.32 -4.09
CA LEU A 131 3.19 9.67 -5.27
C LEU A 131 3.03 8.64 -6.39
N TYR A 132 2.93 7.35 -6.05
CA TYR A 132 2.67 6.30 -7.02
C TYR A 132 1.31 6.48 -7.70
N GLN A 133 0.25 6.74 -6.91
CA GLN A 133 -1.10 7.01 -7.43
C GLN A 133 -1.15 8.27 -8.31
N LEU A 134 -0.36 9.31 -7.96
CA LEU A 134 -0.18 10.51 -8.78
C LEU A 134 0.71 10.28 -10.01
N LYS A 135 1.30 9.09 -10.16
CA LYS A 135 2.25 8.72 -11.22
C LYS A 135 3.54 9.57 -11.20
N GLU A 136 3.88 10.12 -10.05
CA GLU A 136 5.12 10.88 -9.79
C GLU A 136 6.30 9.94 -9.58
N PHE A 137 6.58 9.12 -10.59
CA PHE A 137 7.45 7.96 -10.46
C PHE A 137 8.91 8.28 -10.14
N LYS A 138 9.41 9.46 -10.51
CA LYS A 138 10.78 9.88 -10.17
C LYS A 138 10.95 9.97 -8.64
N GLN A 139 9.99 10.61 -7.96
CA GLN A 139 10.01 10.74 -6.51
C GLN A 139 9.78 9.38 -5.81
N VAL A 140 8.92 8.53 -6.38
CA VAL A 140 8.75 7.13 -5.92
C VAL A 140 10.09 6.39 -5.94
N ASP A 141 10.83 6.54 -7.04
CA ASP A 141 12.11 5.89 -7.24
C ASP A 141 13.19 6.44 -6.27
N GLU A 142 13.18 7.73 -5.98
CA GLU A 142 14.03 8.37 -4.95
C GLU A 142 13.73 7.81 -3.55
N ILE A 143 12.45 7.63 -3.21
CA ILE A 143 12.06 7.02 -1.92
C ILE A 143 12.58 5.58 -1.82
N PHE A 144 12.54 4.79 -2.90
CA PHE A 144 13.12 3.45 -2.91
C PHE A 144 14.65 3.48 -2.81
N ALA A 145 15.31 4.47 -3.42
CA ALA A 145 16.76 4.64 -3.41
C ALA A 145 17.31 5.13 -2.07
N ALA A 146 16.53 5.91 -1.31
CA ALA A 146 16.93 6.49 -0.02
C ALA A 146 17.47 5.47 0.99
N GLY A 147 17.10 4.19 0.84
CA GLY A 147 17.79 3.04 1.45
C GLY A 147 17.87 3.07 2.98
N GLY A 148 18.54 2.07 3.55
CA GLY A 148 18.83 2.02 4.99
C GLY A 148 17.68 1.58 5.91
N LEU A 149 18.04 1.21 7.15
CA LEU A 149 17.13 0.62 8.13
C LEU A 149 16.03 1.58 8.61
N PHE A 150 16.18 2.90 8.43
CA PHE A 150 15.29 3.91 9.01
C PHE A 150 14.82 5.02 8.04
N ARG A 151 15.20 4.99 6.76
CA ARG A 151 14.87 6.06 5.80
C ARG A 151 14.02 5.56 4.62
N GLY A 152 14.15 4.31 4.22
CA GLY A 152 13.32 3.70 3.18
C GLY A 152 11.90 3.35 3.62
N PRO A 153 10.98 3.13 2.66
CA PRO A 153 9.60 2.75 2.94
C PRO A 153 9.53 1.39 3.64
N MET A 154 8.45 1.17 4.38
CA MET A 154 8.09 -0.15 4.87
C MET A 154 7.46 -0.98 3.74
N LEU A 155 8.06 -2.13 3.47
CA LEU A 155 7.61 -3.10 2.48
C LEU A 155 6.96 -4.29 3.20
N MET A 156 5.98 -4.00 4.06
CA MET A 156 5.30 -5.01 4.88
C MET A 156 3.97 -5.48 4.28
N ASP A 157 3.48 -4.77 3.28
CA ASP A 157 2.24 -5.09 2.57
C ASP A 157 2.55 -5.48 1.11
N PRO A 158 1.69 -6.30 0.47
CA PRO A 158 1.91 -6.74 -0.91
C PRO A 158 1.98 -5.58 -1.90
N MET A 159 1.15 -4.55 -1.72
CA MET A 159 1.03 -3.44 -2.66
C MET A 159 2.34 -2.62 -2.81
N PRO A 160 2.97 -2.08 -1.74
CA PRO A 160 4.28 -1.40 -1.86
C PRO A 160 5.39 -2.27 -2.47
N VAL A 161 5.37 -3.59 -2.22
CA VAL A 161 6.32 -4.53 -2.82
C VAL A 161 6.08 -4.66 -4.32
N SER A 162 4.82 -4.82 -4.73
CA SER A 162 4.43 -4.88 -6.14
C SER A 162 4.70 -3.56 -6.86
N MET A 163 4.48 -2.41 -6.22
CA MET A 163 4.89 -1.10 -6.74
C MET A 163 6.40 -1.06 -7.00
N LYS A 164 7.21 -1.52 -6.04
CA LYS A 164 8.68 -1.60 -6.22
C LYS A 164 9.06 -2.48 -7.40
N MET A 165 8.49 -3.68 -7.48
CA MET A 165 8.72 -4.61 -8.59
C MET A 165 8.31 -3.98 -9.93
N ALA A 166 7.14 -3.32 -10.01
CA ALA A 166 6.70 -2.62 -11.21
C ALA A 166 7.67 -1.50 -11.62
N ARG A 167 8.21 -0.74 -10.65
CA ARG A 167 9.24 0.27 -10.91
C ARG A 167 10.55 -0.32 -11.41
N GLN A 168 11.03 -1.40 -10.79
CA GLN A 168 12.24 -2.11 -11.24
C GLN A 168 12.08 -2.60 -12.68
N TYR A 169 10.94 -3.22 -12.98
CA TYR A 169 10.62 -3.68 -14.33
C TYR A 169 10.62 -2.53 -15.36
N LYS A 170 9.95 -1.42 -15.04
CA LYS A 170 9.90 -0.23 -15.92
C LYS A 170 11.27 0.42 -16.15
N LYS A 171 12.26 0.13 -15.30
CA LYS A 171 13.66 0.54 -15.45
C LYS A 171 14.55 -0.48 -16.16
N GLY A 172 14.00 -1.62 -16.57
CA GLY A 172 14.76 -2.72 -17.16
C GLY A 172 15.53 -3.60 -16.15
N ASP A 173 15.32 -3.41 -14.85
CA ASP A 173 15.97 -4.20 -13.79
C ASP A 173 15.21 -5.50 -13.51
N VAL A 174 15.13 -6.41 -14.50
CA VAL A 174 14.41 -7.69 -14.40
C VAL A 174 15.00 -8.58 -13.28
N ALA A 175 16.32 -8.62 -13.16
CA ALA A 175 17.00 -9.35 -12.08
C ALA A 175 16.61 -8.82 -10.70
N GLY A 176 16.48 -7.50 -10.54
CA GLY A 176 16.00 -6.88 -9.32
C GLY A 176 14.54 -7.18 -9.01
N VAL A 177 13.67 -7.30 -10.03
CA VAL A 177 12.28 -7.76 -9.86
C VAL A 177 12.27 -9.16 -9.24
N GLU A 178 13.01 -10.11 -9.84
CA GLU A 178 13.07 -11.49 -9.36
C GLU A 178 13.63 -11.56 -7.93
N LYS A 179 14.67 -10.79 -7.63
CA LYS A 179 15.25 -10.69 -6.28
C LYS A 179 14.23 -10.15 -5.27
N THR A 180 13.51 -9.10 -5.62
CA THR A 180 12.45 -8.54 -4.76
C THR A 180 11.34 -9.57 -4.55
N PHE A 181 10.86 -10.21 -5.61
CA PHE A 181 9.86 -11.27 -5.53
C PHE A 181 10.27 -12.39 -4.56
N LYS A 182 11.44 -13.03 -4.79
CA LYS A 182 11.94 -14.12 -3.93
C LYS A 182 12.10 -13.69 -2.47
N ARG A 183 12.54 -12.45 -2.23
CA ARG A 183 12.71 -11.92 -0.87
C ARG A 183 11.38 -11.79 -0.13
N TYR A 184 10.35 -11.33 -0.82
CA TYR A 184 9.10 -10.91 -0.20
C TYR A 184 7.97 -11.95 -0.25
N VAL A 185 7.90 -12.78 -1.29
CA VAL A 185 6.82 -13.76 -1.48
C VAL A 185 6.70 -14.72 -0.29
N LYS A 186 7.82 -15.08 0.35
CA LYS A 186 7.83 -15.96 1.54
C LYS A 186 7.11 -15.39 2.77
N TRP A 187 6.92 -14.07 2.83
CA TRP A 187 6.22 -13.39 3.92
C TRP A 187 4.72 -13.23 3.65
N PHE A 188 4.30 -13.41 2.39
CA PHE A 188 2.93 -13.23 1.95
C PHE A 188 2.30 -14.58 1.58
N ARG A 189 1.68 -15.22 2.58
CA ARG A 189 0.96 -16.49 2.41
C ARG A 189 -0.51 -16.25 2.04
N GLY A 190 -1.10 -17.20 1.30
CA GLY A 190 -2.50 -17.13 0.85
C GLY A 190 -2.73 -15.96 -0.10
N ASP A 191 -3.93 -15.39 -0.03
CA ASP A 191 -4.39 -14.28 -0.88
C ASP A 191 -3.44 -13.08 -0.89
N ARG A 192 -2.70 -12.83 0.19
CA ARG A 192 -1.72 -11.73 0.27
C ARG A 192 -0.57 -11.88 -0.73
N GLY A 193 -0.26 -13.11 -1.16
CA GLY A 193 0.78 -13.36 -2.18
C GLY A 193 0.31 -13.11 -3.61
N THR A 194 -1.01 -13.02 -3.84
CA THR A 194 -1.63 -12.98 -5.17
C THR A 194 -1.02 -11.91 -6.06
N LEU A 195 -0.97 -10.67 -5.61
CA LEU A 195 -0.46 -9.58 -6.44
C LEU A 195 1.01 -9.77 -6.85
N LEU A 196 1.85 -10.35 -5.98
CA LEU A 196 3.26 -10.63 -6.28
C LEU A 196 3.40 -11.75 -7.32
N TYR A 197 2.63 -12.84 -7.18
CA TYR A 197 2.61 -13.94 -8.15
C TYR A 197 2.08 -13.49 -9.51
N GLY A 198 1.00 -12.70 -9.50
CA GLY A 198 0.44 -12.11 -10.71
C GLY A 198 1.46 -11.23 -11.42
N LEU A 199 2.13 -10.33 -10.70
CA LEU A 199 3.13 -9.45 -11.27
C LEU A 199 4.35 -10.21 -11.81
N MET A 200 4.89 -11.16 -11.04
CA MET A 200 6.07 -11.91 -11.49
C MET A 200 5.74 -12.81 -12.70
N SER A 201 4.59 -13.47 -12.72
CA SER A 201 4.17 -14.27 -13.89
C SER A 201 3.96 -13.40 -15.12
N TRP A 202 3.38 -12.20 -14.96
CA TRP A 202 3.25 -11.25 -16.06
C TRP A 202 4.61 -10.77 -16.59
N VAL A 203 5.57 -10.45 -15.72
CA VAL A 203 6.93 -10.07 -16.13
C VAL A 203 7.58 -11.19 -16.94
N LEU A 204 7.50 -12.45 -16.49
CA LEU A 204 8.05 -13.59 -17.23
C LEU A 204 7.43 -13.73 -18.63
N VAL A 205 6.11 -13.55 -18.77
CA VAL A 205 5.46 -13.56 -20.09
C VAL A 205 5.96 -12.40 -20.97
N LYS A 206 6.15 -11.20 -20.42
CA LYS A 206 6.65 -10.04 -21.19
C LYS A 206 8.10 -10.17 -21.62
N GLU A 207 8.91 -10.88 -20.83
CA GLU A 207 10.31 -11.19 -21.17
C GLU A 207 10.44 -12.41 -22.10
N GLY A 208 9.33 -12.98 -22.60
CA GLY A 208 9.37 -14.12 -23.52
C GLY A 208 9.71 -15.45 -22.83
N GLU A 209 9.43 -15.57 -21.53
CA GLU A 209 9.65 -16.79 -20.74
C GLU A 209 8.31 -17.43 -20.27
N PRO A 210 7.39 -17.78 -21.18
CA PRO A 210 6.06 -18.30 -20.84
C PRO A 210 6.14 -19.63 -20.07
N GLU A 211 7.16 -20.43 -20.31
CA GLU A 211 7.39 -21.68 -19.60
C GLU A 211 7.70 -21.48 -18.12
N LYS A 212 8.57 -20.51 -17.80
CA LYS A 212 8.84 -20.14 -16.40
C LYS A 212 7.60 -19.53 -15.76
N ALA A 213 6.84 -18.73 -16.51
CA ALA A 213 5.57 -18.18 -16.04
C ALA A 213 4.57 -19.30 -15.70
N ARG A 214 4.44 -20.32 -16.56
CA ARG A 214 3.59 -21.49 -16.33
C ARG A 214 4.00 -22.25 -15.07
N GLN A 215 5.29 -22.51 -14.88
CA GLN A 215 5.77 -23.16 -13.65
C GLN A 215 5.50 -22.33 -12.40
N LEU A 216 5.62 -21.00 -12.48
CA LEU A 216 5.32 -20.11 -11.37
C LEU A 216 3.82 -20.10 -11.05
N LEU A 217 2.95 -20.07 -12.06
CA LEU A 217 1.49 -20.11 -11.89
C LEU A 217 1.01 -21.43 -11.27
N LEU A 218 1.68 -22.54 -11.60
CA LEU A 218 1.41 -23.84 -10.96
C LEU A 218 1.61 -23.75 -9.45
N LYS A 219 2.64 -23.03 -8.98
CA LYS A 219 2.86 -22.78 -7.55
C LYS A 219 1.86 -21.76 -7.00
N ALA A 220 1.54 -20.74 -7.79
CA ALA A 220 0.66 -19.65 -7.37
C ALA A 220 -0.77 -20.14 -7.11
N LYS A 221 -1.30 -21.05 -7.93
CA LYS A 221 -2.65 -21.60 -7.75
C LYS A 221 -2.77 -22.30 -6.39
N ASP A 222 -1.77 -23.09 -6.01
CA ASP A 222 -1.76 -23.85 -4.76
C ASP A 222 -1.52 -22.93 -3.56
N ALA A 223 -0.68 -21.89 -3.74
CA ALA A 223 -0.32 -20.96 -2.67
C ALA A 223 -1.41 -19.92 -2.36
N THR A 224 -2.28 -19.59 -3.33
CA THR A 224 -3.22 -18.46 -3.23
C THR A 224 -4.68 -18.83 -3.48
N GLY A 225 -4.97 -19.93 -4.17
CA GLY A 225 -6.34 -20.30 -4.54
C GLY A 225 -7.01 -19.35 -5.55
N ASN A 226 -6.32 -18.36 -6.11
CA ASN A 226 -6.94 -17.39 -7.02
C ASN A 226 -7.17 -17.99 -8.41
N GLU A 227 -8.43 -17.97 -8.87
CA GLU A 227 -8.86 -18.53 -10.15
C GLU A 227 -8.16 -17.91 -11.37
N THR A 228 -7.71 -16.65 -11.26
CA THR A 228 -6.95 -15.97 -12.33
C THR A 228 -5.68 -16.75 -12.67
N PHE A 229 -5.05 -17.41 -11.70
CA PHE A 229 -3.85 -18.20 -11.95
C PHE A 229 -4.14 -19.52 -12.62
N SER A 230 -5.24 -20.19 -12.25
CA SER A 230 -5.71 -21.38 -12.97
C SER A 230 -6.01 -21.04 -14.44
N TYR A 231 -6.77 -19.96 -14.66
CA TYR A 231 -7.07 -19.45 -15.99
C TYR A 231 -5.80 -19.17 -16.81
N ASN A 232 -4.86 -18.40 -16.25
CA ASN A 232 -3.63 -18.04 -16.95
C ASN A 232 -2.72 -19.25 -17.19
N TRP A 233 -2.65 -20.18 -16.23
CA TRP A 233 -1.89 -21.41 -16.38
C TRP A 233 -2.40 -22.24 -17.56
N GLU A 234 -3.72 -22.42 -17.68
CA GLU A 234 -4.34 -23.12 -18.81
C GLU A 234 -4.06 -22.43 -20.16
N ARG A 235 -4.07 -21.09 -20.21
CA ARG A 235 -3.73 -20.36 -21.43
C ARG A 235 -2.29 -20.61 -21.85
N LEU A 236 -1.35 -20.54 -20.92
CA LEU A 236 0.06 -20.80 -21.23
C LEU A 236 0.31 -22.26 -21.60
N SER A 237 -0.33 -23.22 -20.93
CA SER A 237 -0.23 -24.65 -21.28
C SER A 237 -0.73 -24.97 -22.69
N ASN A 238 -1.63 -24.14 -23.24
CA ASN A 238 -2.19 -24.29 -24.58
C ASN A 238 -1.52 -23.38 -25.62
N ASN A 239 -0.34 -22.82 -25.33
CA ASN A 239 0.38 -21.86 -26.19
C ASN A 239 -0.45 -20.62 -26.57
N LYS A 240 -1.41 -20.23 -25.72
CA LYS A 240 -2.27 -19.04 -25.90
C LYS A 240 -1.73 -17.86 -25.11
N GLU A 241 -0.46 -17.52 -25.29
CA GLU A 241 0.21 -16.41 -24.59
C GLU A 241 -0.51 -15.07 -24.75
N LYS A 242 -1.07 -14.81 -25.95
CA LYS A 242 -1.85 -13.60 -26.24
C LYS A 242 -3.12 -13.46 -25.39
N SER A 243 -3.59 -14.55 -24.78
CA SER A 243 -4.75 -14.58 -23.89
C SER A 243 -4.40 -14.50 -22.41
N PHE A 244 -3.11 -14.47 -22.05
CA PHE A 244 -2.68 -14.25 -20.68
C PHE A 244 -3.14 -12.88 -20.20
N SER A 245 -3.79 -12.82 -19.04
CA SER A 245 -4.28 -11.55 -18.48
C SER A 245 -4.45 -11.63 -16.96
N ASN A 246 -3.95 -10.62 -16.27
CA ASN A 246 -4.19 -10.43 -14.84
C ASN A 246 -5.43 -9.56 -14.55
N ALA A 247 -6.30 -9.33 -15.54
CA ALA A 247 -7.51 -8.54 -15.36
C ALA A 247 -8.41 -9.04 -14.21
N GLY A 248 -8.40 -10.36 -13.95
CA GLY A 248 -9.13 -10.96 -12.82
C GLY A 248 -8.64 -10.54 -11.43
N LEU A 249 -7.44 -9.94 -11.33
CA LEU A 249 -6.93 -9.35 -10.09
C LEU A 249 -7.49 -7.95 -9.82
N GLY A 250 -8.24 -7.37 -10.76
CA GLY A 250 -9.00 -6.13 -10.57
C GLY A 250 -8.14 -4.89 -10.34
N ASP A 251 -8.63 -4.00 -9.48
CA ASP A 251 -8.09 -2.65 -9.29
C ASP A 251 -6.66 -2.65 -8.73
N GLU A 252 -6.28 -3.65 -7.93
CA GLU A 252 -4.91 -3.76 -7.42
C GLU A 252 -3.89 -3.97 -8.56
N TRP A 253 -4.25 -4.74 -9.58
CA TRP A 253 -3.42 -4.95 -10.76
C TRP A 253 -3.28 -3.68 -11.59
N TYR A 254 -4.40 -3.01 -11.88
CA TYR A 254 -4.39 -1.76 -12.64
C TYR A 254 -3.74 -0.60 -11.87
N GLY A 255 -3.79 -0.66 -10.54
CA GLY A 255 -3.09 0.23 -9.62
C GLY A 255 -1.57 0.19 -9.79
N LEU A 256 -0.99 -0.88 -10.36
CA LEU A 256 0.43 -0.94 -10.68
C LEU A 256 0.82 -0.13 -11.93
N HIS A 257 -0.14 0.36 -12.71
CA HIS A 257 0.10 1.15 -13.91
C HIS A 257 0.96 0.45 -14.99
N LEU A 258 0.93 -0.89 -14.99
CA LEU A 258 1.58 -1.72 -16.01
C LEU A 258 0.68 -1.94 -17.22
N GLU A 259 -0.64 -2.01 -16.97
CA GLU A 259 -1.69 -2.17 -17.97
C GLU A 259 -2.83 -1.19 -17.71
N LYS A 260 -3.66 -0.96 -18.73
CA LYS A 260 -4.85 -0.10 -18.61
C LYS A 260 -6.08 -0.95 -18.32
N PRO A 261 -6.99 -0.50 -17.43
CA PRO A 261 -8.27 -1.19 -17.24
C PRO A 261 -9.08 -1.20 -18.53
N PRO A 262 -9.90 -2.24 -18.77
CA PRO A 262 -10.79 -2.28 -19.91
C PRO A 262 -11.78 -1.11 -19.84
N ALA A 263 -12.12 -0.54 -20.99
CA ALA A 263 -13.11 0.53 -21.04
C ALA A 263 -14.46 0.01 -20.51
N PRO A 264 -15.12 0.71 -19.57
CA PRO A 264 -16.41 0.28 -19.06
C PRO A 264 -17.40 0.20 -20.22
N LYS A 265 -17.99 -0.99 -20.42
CA LYS A 265 -18.99 -1.22 -21.46
C LYS A 265 -20.23 -0.41 -21.11
N GLN A 266 -20.73 0.38 -22.06
CA GLN A 266 -22.01 1.08 -21.89
C GLN A 266 -23.11 0.04 -21.67
N GLN A 267 -23.74 0.07 -20.50
CA GLN A 267 -24.97 -0.69 -20.28
C GLN A 267 -26.06 0.01 -21.10
N ARG A 268 -26.34 -0.52 -22.30
CA ARG A 268 -27.48 -0.07 -23.09
C ARG A 268 -28.74 -0.31 -22.25
N MET A 269 -29.36 0.75 -21.74
CA MET A 269 -30.73 0.68 -21.25
C MET A 269 -31.58 0.23 -22.43
N ARG A 270 -32.02 -1.03 -22.40
CA ARG A 270 -32.99 -1.56 -23.34
C ARG A 270 -34.29 -0.84 -23.00
N GLY A 271 -34.61 0.22 -23.74
CA GLY A 271 -35.88 0.89 -23.59
C GLY A 271 -36.99 -0.13 -23.81
N ASN A 272 -37.83 -0.35 -22.79
CA ASN A 272 -39.06 -1.11 -22.96
C ASN A 272 -39.95 -0.31 -23.92
N ALA A 273 -39.88 -0.64 -25.21
CA ALA A 273 -40.86 -0.23 -26.20
C ALA A 273 -42.15 -1.04 -26.02
N GLN A 274 -42.76 -0.93 -24.83
CA GLN A 274 -44.12 -1.38 -24.57
C GLN A 274 -44.87 -0.16 -24.06
N ASN A 275 -45.36 0.67 -25.00
CA ASN A 275 -46.48 1.62 -24.88
C ASN A 275 -46.50 2.70 -25.98
N ALA A 276 -45.94 2.42 -27.17
CA ALA A 276 -46.09 3.30 -28.33
C ALA A 276 -47.21 2.82 -29.27
N ARG A 277 -48.39 2.49 -28.73
CA ARG A 277 -49.66 2.42 -29.47
C ARG A 277 -50.84 2.56 -28.50
N ARG A 278 -51.22 3.79 -28.21
CA ARG A 278 -52.61 4.19 -27.93
C ARG A 278 -52.72 5.70 -28.15
N PHE A 279 -53.77 6.06 -28.89
CA PHE A 279 -54.17 7.38 -29.42
C PHE A 279 -53.58 7.70 -30.80
#